data_AF-A0A966W1U0-F1
#
_entry.id   AF-A0A966W1U0-F1
#
_cell.length_a   1.000
_cell.length_b   1.000
_cell.length_c   1.000
_cell.angle_alpha   90.00
_cell.angle_beta   90.00
_cell.angle_gamma   90.00
#
_symmetry.space_group_name_H-M   'P 1'
#
loop_
_entity.id
_entity.type
_entity.pdbx_description
1 polymer ?
#
loop_
_entity_poly.entity_id
_entity_poly.type
_entity_poly.pdbx_seq_one_letter_code
_entity_poly.pdbx_strand_id
1 'polypeptide(L)'
;MAKEPERDRIETGEFTRASATHDELWQCVGTAGTLTLRAQLDLWNMLQPATQPTSTLDYTPEPETVTVTFKSDAALAVTLPGATVQRVSDHESRVTVARPQEDRWQSLTLTLATPARALDVSYATTRDPRPRALGTRRWLVPFARPGVHDREDRVLPELAGGNWEKGHELFRGKAACLTCHTLRGEGFNVGPDLNNLVHRDYASVLRDIVEPSAVINPDAVGYTVTLKNGEVLTGTRAGESEETFNLAQPGSQ
;
A
#
# COMPACT_ATOMS: atom_id res chain seq x y z
N MET A 1 -15.95 -20.40 -27.41
CA MET A 1 -15.27 -19.29 -26.69
C MET A 1 -14.43 -19.92 -25.60
N ALA A 2 -13.12 -20.00 -25.81
CA ALA A 2 -12.20 -20.56 -24.82
C ALA A 2 -12.21 -19.66 -23.59
N LYS A 3 -12.49 -20.22 -22.41
CA LYS A 3 -12.26 -19.54 -21.13
C LYS A 3 -10.77 -19.20 -21.07
N GLU A 4 -10.45 -17.91 -20.95
CA GLU A 4 -9.11 -17.48 -20.56
C GLU A 4 -8.68 -18.27 -19.31
N PRO A 5 -7.51 -18.92 -19.32
CA PRO A 5 -6.97 -19.47 -18.09
C PRO A 5 -6.65 -18.30 -17.15
N GLU A 6 -7.25 -18.38 -15.97
CA GLU A 6 -7.06 -17.58 -14.75
C GLU A 6 -5.66 -16.94 -14.65
N ARG A 7 -5.56 -15.64 -14.98
CA ARG A 7 -4.28 -14.90 -15.09
C ARG A 7 -3.45 -14.89 -13.79
N ASP A 8 -4.11 -14.95 -12.64
CA ASP A 8 -3.47 -14.90 -11.31
C ASP A 8 -2.47 -16.05 -11.07
N ARG A 9 -2.73 -17.23 -11.65
CA ARG A 9 -1.88 -18.40 -11.44
C ARG A 9 -0.62 -18.38 -12.32
N ILE A 10 -0.68 -17.68 -13.45
CA ILE A 10 0.43 -17.57 -14.40
C ILE A 10 1.48 -16.57 -13.89
N GLU A 11 1.06 -15.43 -13.32
CA GLU A 11 1.97 -14.40 -12.82
C GLU A 11 2.66 -14.79 -11.50
N THR A 12 1.99 -15.53 -10.61
CA THR A 12 2.59 -16.03 -9.35
C THR A 12 3.49 -17.25 -9.54
N GLY A 13 3.22 -18.09 -10.55
CA GLY A 13 4.05 -19.26 -10.87
C GLY A 13 5.48 -18.91 -11.28
N GLU A 14 5.68 -17.75 -11.90
CA GLU A 14 7.00 -17.20 -12.26
C GLU A 14 7.89 -16.98 -11.03
N PHE A 15 7.33 -16.41 -9.95
CA PHE A 15 8.08 -16.13 -8.71
C PHE A 15 8.46 -17.38 -7.91
N THR A 16 7.82 -18.51 -8.20
CA THR A 16 8.09 -19.80 -7.54
C THR A 16 8.85 -20.76 -8.46
N ARG A 17 9.17 -20.34 -9.69
CA ARG A 17 9.92 -21.13 -10.66
C ARG A 17 11.30 -21.47 -10.11
N ALA A 18 11.70 -22.73 -10.26
CA ALA A 18 12.94 -23.32 -9.76
C ALA A 18 13.00 -23.60 -8.24
N SER A 19 11.87 -23.55 -7.54
CA SER A 19 11.78 -24.03 -6.16
C SER A 19 11.24 -25.46 -6.10
N ALA A 20 12.11 -26.44 -5.85
CA ALA A 20 11.71 -27.85 -5.73
C ALA A 20 10.57 -28.08 -4.72
N THR A 21 10.55 -27.31 -3.62
CA THR A 21 9.48 -27.37 -2.61
C THR A 21 8.14 -26.88 -3.16
N HIS A 22 8.13 -25.85 -3.99
CA HIS A 22 6.90 -25.40 -4.64
C HIS A 22 6.46 -26.39 -5.71
N ASP A 23 7.39 -26.97 -6.48
CA ASP A 23 7.07 -28.00 -7.47
C ASP A 23 6.38 -29.21 -6.82
N GLU A 24 6.91 -29.70 -5.70
CA GLU A 24 6.31 -30.77 -4.91
C GLU A 24 4.93 -30.39 -4.36
N LEU A 25 4.78 -29.17 -3.84
CA LEU A 25 3.48 -28.65 -3.37
C LEU A 25 2.46 -28.64 -4.51
N TRP A 26 2.81 -28.11 -5.67
CA TRP A 26 1.91 -28.02 -6.82
C TRP A 26 1.51 -29.39 -7.36
N GLN A 27 2.44 -30.35 -7.36
CA GLN A 27 2.14 -31.73 -7.69
C GLN A 27 1.15 -32.34 -6.69
N CYS A 28 1.38 -32.17 -5.38
CA CYS A 28 0.50 -32.70 -4.34
C CYS A 28 -0.92 -32.09 -4.42
N VAL A 29 -1.02 -30.76 -4.55
CA VAL A 29 -2.30 -30.02 -4.63
C VAL A 29 -3.09 -30.38 -5.90
N GLY A 30 -2.41 -30.85 -6.95
CA GLY A 30 -3.05 -31.34 -8.17
C GLY A 30 -3.69 -32.73 -8.05
N THR A 31 -3.47 -33.44 -6.94
CA THR A 31 -3.98 -34.80 -6.71
C THR A 31 -5.08 -34.83 -5.65
N ALA A 32 -5.81 -35.95 -5.56
CA ALA A 32 -6.84 -36.13 -4.55
C ALA A 32 -6.21 -36.25 -3.15
N GLY A 33 -6.65 -35.42 -2.21
CA GLY A 33 -6.10 -35.40 -0.85
C GLY A 33 -6.61 -34.23 0.00
N THR A 34 -5.88 -33.88 1.06
CA THR A 34 -6.22 -32.75 1.95
C THR A 34 -5.02 -31.83 2.13
N LEU A 35 -5.16 -30.58 1.73
CA LEU A 35 -4.21 -29.50 2.03
C LEU A 35 -4.54 -28.87 3.38
N THR A 36 -3.56 -28.78 4.27
CA THR A 36 -3.71 -28.07 5.56
C THR A 36 -2.83 -26.82 5.56
N LEU A 37 -3.46 -25.65 5.59
CA LEU A 37 -2.80 -24.35 5.70
C LEU A 37 -2.88 -23.87 7.14
N ARG A 38 -1.74 -23.44 7.69
CA ARG A 38 -1.65 -22.79 9.00
C ARG A 38 -1.10 -21.40 8.81
N ALA A 39 -1.71 -20.41 9.43
CA ALA A 39 -1.32 -19.01 9.33
C ALA A 39 -1.75 -18.25 10.58
N GLN A 40 -1.44 -16.96 10.62
CA GLN A 40 -1.97 -16.00 11.59
C GLN A 40 -2.60 -14.84 10.83
N LEU A 41 -3.74 -14.35 11.32
CA LEU A 41 -4.49 -13.24 10.73
C LEU A 41 -4.47 -12.01 11.63
N ASP A 42 -4.12 -10.87 11.04
CA ASP A 42 -4.36 -9.57 11.65
C ASP A 42 -5.75 -9.07 11.25
N LEU A 43 -6.61 -8.92 12.25
CA LEU A 43 -7.97 -8.41 12.09
C LEU A 43 -8.16 -7.08 12.82
N TRP A 44 -7.10 -6.47 13.33
CA TRP A 44 -7.17 -5.17 13.99
C TRP A 44 -7.37 -4.06 12.97
N ASN A 45 -8.26 -3.12 13.30
CA ASN A 45 -8.43 -1.89 12.56
C ASN A 45 -8.58 -2.11 11.04
N MET A 46 -9.64 -2.82 10.62
CA MET A 46 -9.78 -3.30 9.24
C MET A 46 -10.19 -2.20 8.26
N LEU A 47 -10.93 -1.20 8.75
CA LEU A 47 -11.48 -0.11 7.94
C LEU A 47 -11.01 1.28 8.36
N GLN A 48 -10.35 1.47 9.51
CA GLN A 48 -9.92 2.81 9.91
C GLN A 48 -8.48 3.07 9.43
N PRO A 49 -8.24 4.22 8.78
CA PRO A 49 -6.90 4.63 8.44
C PRO A 49 -6.10 4.93 9.71
N ALA A 50 -4.78 4.87 9.62
CA ALA A 50 -3.91 5.36 10.68
C ALA A 50 -4.19 6.85 10.93
N THR A 51 -4.30 7.24 12.21
CA THR A 51 -4.38 8.65 12.60
C THR A 51 -3.02 9.30 12.38
N GLN A 52 -3.01 10.53 11.89
CA GLN A 52 -1.76 11.27 11.73
C GLN A 52 -1.13 11.54 13.11
N PRO A 53 0.22 11.54 13.22
CA PRO A 53 0.90 11.96 14.44
C PRO A 53 0.36 13.32 14.90
N THR A 54 0.10 13.47 16.20
CA THR A 54 -0.49 14.68 16.84
C THR A 54 -1.96 14.99 16.55
N SER A 55 -2.65 14.19 15.72
CA SER A 55 -4.10 14.30 15.51
C SER A 55 -4.87 13.46 16.53
N THR A 56 -5.89 14.04 17.14
CA THR A 56 -6.85 13.33 17.99
C THR A 56 -8.16 13.15 17.25
N LEU A 57 -8.69 11.92 17.24
CA LEU A 57 -10.08 11.71 16.84
C LEU A 57 -11.00 12.36 17.88
N ASP A 58 -12.00 13.08 17.42
CA ASP A 58 -13.05 13.68 18.24
C ASP A 58 -14.13 12.67 18.67
N TYR A 59 -13.99 11.40 18.26
CA TYR A 59 -14.84 10.30 18.67
C TYR A 59 -14.02 9.07 19.07
N THR A 60 -14.56 8.27 20.00
CA THR A 60 -14.03 6.93 20.31
C THR A 60 -14.71 5.92 19.40
N PRO A 61 -13.99 5.20 18.54
CA PRO A 61 -14.65 4.26 17.65
C PRO A 61 -15.17 3.03 18.40
N GLU A 62 -16.41 2.63 18.11
CA GLU A 62 -16.99 1.41 18.67
C GLU A 62 -16.14 0.17 18.32
N PRO A 63 -15.95 -0.81 19.22
CA PRO A 63 -15.17 -1.99 18.92
C PRO A 63 -15.64 -2.71 17.65
N GLU A 64 -14.73 -2.92 16.70
CA GLU A 64 -15.08 -3.54 15.42
C GLU A 64 -15.40 -5.04 15.59
N THR A 65 -16.36 -5.54 14.81
CA THR A 65 -16.58 -6.99 14.66
C THR A 65 -16.32 -7.35 13.21
N VAL A 66 -15.39 -8.26 12.99
CA VAL A 66 -14.89 -8.64 11.67
C VAL A 66 -15.36 -10.04 11.34
N THR A 67 -15.95 -10.21 10.17
CA THR A 67 -16.31 -11.52 9.62
C THR A 67 -15.42 -11.81 8.41
N VAL A 68 -14.61 -12.86 8.51
CA VAL A 68 -13.81 -13.37 7.40
C VAL A 68 -14.55 -14.53 6.74
N THR A 69 -14.75 -14.46 5.43
CA THR A 69 -15.41 -15.49 4.62
C THR A 69 -14.38 -16.18 3.74
N PHE A 70 -14.33 -17.51 3.86
CA PHE A 70 -13.50 -18.39 3.06
C PHE A 70 -14.40 -19.16 2.09
N LYS A 71 -14.09 -19.12 0.79
CA LYS A 71 -14.82 -19.85 -0.26
C LYS A 71 -13.85 -20.64 -1.14
N SER A 72 -14.25 -21.81 -1.60
CA SER A 72 -13.46 -22.61 -2.54
C SER A 72 -14.34 -23.41 -3.48
N ASP A 73 -13.78 -23.87 -4.61
CA ASP A 73 -14.40 -24.85 -5.47
C ASP A 73 -14.34 -26.29 -4.91
N ALA A 74 -13.58 -26.50 -3.83
CA ALA A 74 -13.50 -27.77 -3.11
C ALA A 74 -13.99 -27.63 -1.65
N ALA A 75 -14.17 -28.77 -0.98
CA ALA A 75 -14.66 -28.79 0.40
C ALA A 75 -13.62 -28.18 1.35
N LEU A 76 -14.04 -27.28 2.24
CA LEU A 76 -13.15 -26.61 3.17
C LEU A 76 -13.68 -26.63 4.61
N ALA A 77 -12.76 -26.51 5.57
CA ALA A 77 -13.09 -26.23 6.96
C ALA A 77 -12.05 -25.29 7.55
N VAL A 78 -12.49 -24.43 8.46
CA VAL A 78 -11.65 -23.41 9.07
C VAL A 78 -11.76 -23.50 10.58
N THR A 79 -10.64 -23.37 11.27
CA THR A 79 -10.57 -23.26 12.72
C THR A 79 -9.77 -22.02 13.08
N LEU A 80 -10.34 -21.18 13.93
CA LEU A 80 -9.69 -20.00 14.48
C LEU A 80 -10.06 -19.93 15.97
N PRO A 81 -9.14 -20.29 16.88
CA PRO A 81 -9.43 -20.29 18.31
C PRO A 81 -9.89 -18.91 18.79
N GLY A 82 -10.97 -18.89 19.59
CA GLY A 82 -11.55 -17.65 20.12
C GLY A 82 -12.44 -16.88 19.14
N ALA A 83 -12.68 -17.40 17.93
CA ALA A 83 -13.67 -16.87 17.00
C ALA A 83 -14.94 -17.74 16.97
N THR A 84 -16.05 -17.15 16.54
CA THR A 84 -17.25 -17.90 16.17
C THR A 84 -17.10 -18.38 14.73
N VAL A 85 -17.04 -19.71 14.53
CA VAL A 85 -16.95 -20.32 13.21
C VAL A 85 -18.31 -20.85 12.79
N GLN A 86 -18.78 -20.45 11.61
CA GLN A 86 -20.00 -20.94 10.97
C GLN A 86 -19.66 -21.61 9.64
N ARG A 87 -19.97 -22.91 9.51
CA ARG A 87 -19.96 -23.61 8.22
C ARG A 87 -21.24 -23.25 7.48
N VAL A 88 -21.14 -22.45 6.43
CA VAL A 88 -22.29 -22.02 5.62
C VAL A 88 -22.66 -23.11 4.61
N SER A 89 -21.65 -23.75 4.03
CA SER A 89 -21.76 -24.93 3.18
C SER A 89 -20.46 -25.73 3.25
N ASP A 90 -20.35 -26.83 2.50
CA ASP A 90 -19.08 -27.54 2.36
C ASP A 90 -17.99 -26.70 1.69
N HIS A 91 -18.39 -25.67 0.94
CA HIS A 91 -17.51 -24.81 0.14
C HIS A 91 -17.35 -23.40 0.72
N GLU A 92 -18.03 -23.08 1.83
CA GLU A 92 -18.00 -21.76 2.44
C GLU A 92 -18.00 -21.85 3.98
N SER A 93 -17.01 -21.20 4.59
CA SER A 93 -16.94 -21.02 6.05
C SER A 93 -16.78 -19.55 6.40
N ARG A 94 -17.49 -19.09 7.43
CA ARG A 94 -17.40 -17.74 7.97
C ARG A 94 -16.85 -17.78 9.38
N VAL A 95 -15.93 -16.86 9.66
CA VAL A 95 -15.28 -16.74 10.96
C VAL A 95 -15.48 -15.33 11.46
N THR A 96 -16.15 -15.18 12.60
CA THR A 96 -16.44 -13.87 13.21
C THR A 96 -15.59 -13.67 14.45
N VAL A 97 -14.84 -12.57 14.47
CA VAL A 97 -14.04 -12.12 15.61
C VAL A 97 -14.60 -10.79 16.09
N ALA A 98 -15.07 -10.77 17.34
CA ALA A 98 -15.55 -9.57 17.98
C ALA A 98 -14.39 -8.88 18.72
N ARG A 99 -14.26 -7.57 18.55
CA ARG A 99 -13.28 -6.72 19.24
C ARG A 99 -11.84 -7.24 19.05
N PRO A 100 -11.36 -7.38 17.80
CA PRO A 100 -9.94 -7.64 17.57
C PRO A 100 -9.11 -6.56 18.26
N GLN A 101 -7.87 -6.88 18.64
CA GLN A 101 -7.00 -5.98 19.39
C GLN A 101 -5.70 -5.77 18.62
N GLU A 102 -5.09 -4.60 18.81
CA GLU A 102 -3.76 -4.30 18.29
C GLU A 102 -2.76 -5.38 18.70
N ASP A 103 -1.89 -5.78 17.76
CA ASP A 103 -0.89 -6.83 17.92
C ASP A 103 -1.39 -8.20 18.40
N ARG A 104 -2.71 -8.43 18.40
CA ARG A 104 -3.30 -9.72 18.75
C ARG A 104 -3.69 -10.50 17.49
N TRP A 105 -2.71 -11.17 16.92
CA TRP A 105 -2.90 -11.97 15.71
C TRP A 105 -3.59 -13.30 16.01
N GLN A 106 -4.53 -13.65 15.13
CA GLN A 106 -5.43 -14.78 15.30
C GLN A 106 -4.89 -16.01 14.57
N SER A 107 -4.58 -17.08 15.31
CA SER A 107 -4.10 -18.33 14.72
C SER A 107 -5.19 -19.01 13.87
N LEU A 108 -4.87 -19.31 12.63
CA LEU A 108 -5.76 -19.90 11.64
C LEU A 108 -5.25 -21.29 11.24
N THR A 109 -6.16 -22.27 11.20
CA THR A 109 -5.96 -23.54 10.49
C THR A 109 -7.09 -23.72 9.48
N LEU A 110 -6.74 -23.94 8.22
CA LEU A 110 -7.67 -24.21 7.12
C LEU A 110 -7.34 -25.57 6.52
N THR A 111 -8.34 -26.44 6.42
CA THR A 111 -8.25 -27.70 5.67
C THR A 111 -9.04 -27.57 4.39
N LEU A 112 -8.44 -27.96 3.27
CA LEU A 112 -9.02 -27.89 1.93
C LEU A 112 -8.87 -29.24 1.23
N ALA A 113 -9.97 -29.80 0.74
CA ALA A 113 -9.92 -30.96 -0.12
C ALA A 113 -9.23 -30.58 -1.45
N THR A 114 -8.38 -31.47 -1.94
CA THR A 114 -7.66 -31.31 -3.22
C THR A 114 -8.14 -32.39 -4.20
N PRO A 115 -8.12 -32.13 -5.52
CA PRO A 115 -7.64 -30.91 -6.16
C PRO A 115 -8.60 -29.73 -5.98
N ALA A 116 -8.04 -28.55 -5.70
CA ALA A 116 -8.75 -27.29 -5.63
C ALA A 116 -8.12 -26.29 -6.61
N ARG A 117 -8.94 -25.45 -7.23
CA ARG A 117 -8.47 -24.42 -8.18
C ARG A 117 -8.55 -23.03 -7.60
N ALA A 118 -9.50 -22.78 -6.69
CA ALA A 118 -9.73 -21.47 -6.12
C ALA A 118 -9.86 -21.52 -4.60
N LEU A 119 -9.31 -20.52 -3.92
CA LEU A 119 -9.55 -20.23 -2.51
C LEU A 119 -9.67 -18.72 -2.36
N ASP A 120 -10.89 -18.24 -2.21
CA ASP A 120 -11.19 -16.83 -2.01
C ASP A 120 -11.32 -16.53 -0.51
N VAL A 121 -10.62 -15.47 -0.07
CA VAL A 121 -10.72 -14.97 1.29
C VAL A 121 -11.10 -13.50 1.27
N SER A 122 -12.25 -13.19 1.86
CA SER A 122 -12.76 -11.83 1.98
C SER A 122 -13.14 -11.52 3.41
N TYR A 123 -13.22 -10.23 3.74
CA TYR A 123 -13.72 -9.77 5.03
C TYR A 123 -14.81 -8.72 4.85
N ALA A 124 -15.67 -8.62 5.84
CA ALA A 124 -16.60 -7.51 6.04
C ALA A 124 -16.65 -7.20 7.54
N THR A 125 -17.18 -6.04 7.91
CA THR A 125 -17.31 -5.67 9.32
C THR A 125 -18.74 -5.25 9.62
N THR A 126 -19.11 -5.18 10.89
CA THR A 126 -20.44 -4.69 11.28
C THR A 126 -20.72 -3.25 10.86
N ARG A 127 -19.67 -2.46 10.58
CA ARG A 127 -19.78 -1.08 10.07
C ARG A 127 -20.00 -1.01 8.57
N ASP A 128 -19.42 -1.93 7.82
CA ASP A 128 -19.55 -2.00 6.36
C ASP A 128 -19.66 -3.46 5.92
N PRO A 129 -20.86 -3.93 5.51
CA PRO A 129 -21.08 -5.31 5.14
C PRO A 129 -20.51 -5.67 3.75
N ARG A 130 -19.97 -4.70 3.00
CA ARG A 130 -19.41 -4.98 1.68
C ARG A 130 -18.17 -5.88 1.79
N PRO A 131 -18.10 -6.98 1.03
CA PRO A 131 -16.94 -7.87 1.05
C PRO A 131 -15.73 -7.19 0.43
N ARG A 132 -14.57 -7.36 1.08
CA ARG A 132 -13.27 -6.81 0.67
C ARG A 132 -12.22 -7.91 0.68
N ALA A 133 -11.28 -7.88 -0.24
CA ALA A 133 -10.14 -8.80 -0.23
C ALA A 133 -9.28 -8.59 1.02
N LEU A 134 -8.81 -9.68 1.63
CA LEU A 134 -7.91 -9.59 2.78
C LEU A 134 -6.47 -9.36 2.28
N GLY A 135 -5.93 -8.17 2.52
CA GLY A 135 -4.59 -7.79 2.03
C GLY A 135 -3.47 -8.69 2.57
N THR A 136 -2.46 -8.97 1.75
CA THR A 136 -1.33 -9.88 2.05
C THR A 136 -0.59 -9.53 3.35
N ARG A 137 -0.49 -8.24 3.69
CA ARG A 137 0.10 -7.76 4.96
C ARG A 137 -0.63 -8.21 6.22
N ARG A 138 -1.86 -8.72 6.10
CA ARG A 138 -2.69 -9.22 7.21
C ARG A 138 -2.48 -10.71 7.46
N TRP A 139 -1.53 -11.32 6.75
CA TRP A 139 -1.19 -12.73 6.88
C TRP A 139 0.22 -12.88 7.40
N LEU A 140 0.38 -13.78 8.35
CA LEU A 140 1.69 -14.25 8.79
C LEU A 140 1.74 -15.78 8.75
N VAL A 141 2.95 -16.30 8.54
CA VAL A 141 3.25 -17.72 8.73
C VAL A 141 3.03 -18.12 10.20
N PRO A 142 2.71 -19.39 10.51
CA PRO A 142 2.24 -19.78 11.84
C PRO A 142 3.32 -19.69 12.93
N PHE A 143 4.59 -19.63 12.54
CA PHE A 143 5.75 -19.52 13.44
C PHE A 143 6.29 -18.08 13.54
N ALA A 144 5.74 -17.13 12.80
CA ALA A 144 6.14 -15.73 12.93
C ALA A 144 5.69 -15.18 14.28
N ARG A 145 6.46 -14.24 14.85
CA ARG A 145 6.05 -13.49 16.02
C ARG A 145 5.44 -12.17 15.57
N PRO A 146 4.15 -11.94 15.84
CA PRO A 146 3.55 -10.64 15.59
C PRO A 146 4.02 -9.63 16.63
N GLY A 147 4.31 -8.41 16.19
CA GLY A 147 4.87 -7.37 17.04
C GLY A 147 6.40 -7.35 17.08
N VAL A 148 6.93 -6.13 17.14
CA VAL A 148 8.32 -5.70 16.89
C VAL A 148 8.74 -5.93 15.44
N HIS A 149 8.41 -4.97 14.58
CA HIS A 149 9.34 -4.68 13.51
C HIS A 149 10.66 -4.32 14.20
N ASP A 150 11.73 -5.07 13.96
CA ASP A 150 13.12 -4.60 14.11
C ASP A 150 13.43 -3.46 13.11
N ARG A 151 12.43 -2.63 12.78
CA ARG A 151 12.70 -1.25 12.52
C ARG A 151 12.89 -0.64 13.89
N GLU A 152 14.11 -0.76 14.42
CA GLU A 152 14.63 0.38 15.16
C GLU A 152 14.23 1.61 14.34
N ASP A 153 13.46 2.52 14.94
CA ASP A 153 13.28 3.85 14.34
C ASP A 153 14.69 4.27 13.96
N ARG A 154 14.96 4.33 12.65
CA ARG A 154 16.30 4.69 12.19
C ARG A 154 16.48 6.12 12.64
N VAL A 155 17.10 6.30 13.80
CA VAL A 155 17.44 7.59 14.33
C VAL A 155 18.46 8.14 13.36
N LEU A 156 18.02 9.08 12.53
CA LEU A 156 18.89 9.85 11.66
C LEU A 156 19.48 10.95 12.56
N PRO A 157 20.76 10.86 12.98
CA PRO A 157 21.34 11.83 13.89
C PRO A 157 21.26 13.26 13.33
N GLU A 158 21.24 13.39 12.01
CA GLU A 158 21.11 14.66 11.28
C GLU A 158 19.74 15.32 11.45
N LEU A 159 18.71 14.55 11.82
CA LEU A 159 17.37 15.04 12.15
C LEU A 159 17.15 15.22 13.65
N ALA A 160 18.13 14.89 14.49
CA ALA A 160 18.01 15.04 15.93
C ALA A 160 17.78 16.52 16.30
N GLY A 161 16.69 16.78 17.03
CA GLY A 161 16.28 18.14 17.38
C GLY A 161 15.56 18.91 16.26
N GLY A 162 15.27 18.25 15.12
CA GLY A 162 14.45 18.82 14.06
C GLY A 162 13.02 19.12 14.51
N ASN A 163 12.44 20.19 13.97
CA ASN A 163 11.06 20.61 14.25
C ASN A 163 10.31 20.74 12.92
N TRP A 164 9.24 19.95 12.77
CA TRP A 164 8.48 19.88 11.52
C TRP A 164 7.80 21.20 11.16
N GLU A 165 7.31 21.95 12.16
CA GLU A 165 6.63 23.23 11.97
C GLU A 165 7.61 24.28 11.43
N LYS A 166 8.81 24.37 12.02
CA LYS A 166 9.90 25.22 11.50
C LYS A 166 10.33 24.82 10.09
N GLY A 167 10.38 23.51 9.81
CA GLY A 167 10.67 22.99 8.48
C GLY A 167 9.61 23.41 7.45
N HIS A 168 8.34 23.38 7.85
CA HIS A 168 7.21 23.81 7.03
C HIS A 168 7.22 25.32 6.77
N GLU A 169 7.49 26.13 7.80
CA GLU A 169 7.68 27.58 7.65
C GLU A 169 8.83 27.91 6.69
N LEU A 170 9.95 27.19 6.79
CA LEU A 170 11.09 27.35 5.88
C LEU A 170 10.70 27.00 4.44
N PHE A 171 10.03 25.86 4.25
CA PHE A 171 9.57 25.35 2.95
C PHE A 171 8.62 26.33 2.24
N ARG A 172 7.67 26.90 2.97
CA ARG A 172 6.72 27.90 2.43
C ARG A 172 7.32 29.30 2.28
N GLY A 173 8.25 29.64 3.15
CA GLY A 173 8.84 30.98 3.27
C GLY A 173 10.20 31.06 2.58
N LYS A 174 11.26 31.12 3.39
CA LYS A 174 12.60 31.51 2.93
C LYS A 174 13.23 30.57 1.90
N ALA A 175 12.89 29.28 1.91
CA ALA A 175 13.39 28.32 0.93
C ALA A 175 12.59 28.35 -0.38
N ALA A 176 11.45 29.04 -0.42
CA ALA A 176 10.61 29.26 -1.61
C ALA A 176 10.25 27.97 -2.38
N CYS A 177 10.16 26.84 -1.68
CA CYS A 177 9.92 25.55 -2.33
C CYS A 177 8.54 25.51 -3.00
N LEU A 178 7.54 26.16 -2.38
CA LEU A 178 6.19 26.29 -2.93
C LEU A 178 6.11 27.09 -4.24
N THR A 179 7.13 27.88 -4.57
CA THR A 179 7.17 28.63 -5.84
C THR A 179 7.26 27.68 -7.04
N CYS A 180 7.78 26.47 -6.84
CA CYS A 180 7.91 25.48 -7.89
C CYS A 180 7.16 24.17 -7.62
N HIS A 181 6.98 23.77 -6.36
CA HIS A 181 6.39 22.48 -6.01
C HIS A 181 5.02 22.62 -5.37
N THR A 182 4.18 21.61 -5.59
CA THR A 182 2.93 21.45 -4.85
C THR A 182 3.11 20.55 -3.63
N LEU A 183 2.41 20.89 -2.55
CA LEU A 183 2.29 20.06 -1.35
C LEU A 183 0.89 20.23 -0.76
N ARG A 184 0.14 19.14 -0.66
CA ARG A 184 -1.25 19.09 -0.15
C ARG A 184 -2.19 20.12 -0.81
N GLY A 185 -2.00 20.37 -2.10
CA GLY A 185 -2.82 21.30 -2.88
C GLY A 185 -2.39 22.77 -2.80
N GLU A 186 -1.28 23.08 -2.11
CA GLU A 186 -0.69 24.42 -2.08
C GLU A 186 0.58 24.47 -2.94
N GLY A 187 0.87 25.63 -3.56
CA GLY A 187 2.05 25.86 -4.40
C GLY A 187 1.75 25.90 -5.89
N PHE A 188 2.78 25.76 -6.72
CA PHE A 188 2.69 25.81 -8.18
C PHE A 188 3.21 24.51 -8.80
N ASN A 189 2.73 24.17 -9.99
CA ASN A 189 3.08 22.93 -10.70
C ASN A 189 4.19 23.17 -11.73
N VAL A 190 5.34 23.67 -11.26
CA VAL A 190 6.54 23.87 -12.10
C VAL A 190 7.48 22.66 -11.96
N GLY A 191 7.56 22.12 -10.75
CA GLY A 191 8.24 20.88 -10.38
C GLY A 191 7.24 19.86 -9.83
N PRO A 192 7.68 18.62 -9.54
CA PRO A 192 6.80 17.52 -9.15
C PRO A 192 6.05 17.77 -7.83
N ASP A 193 4.87 17.15 -7.70
CA ASP A 193 4.12 17.09 -6.44
C ASP A 193 4.92 16.32 -5.38
N LEU A 194 5.07 16.93 -4.20
CA LEU A 194 5.87 16.44 -3.08
C LEU A 194 5.06 15.67 -2.02
N ASN A 195 3.78 15.39 -2.24
CA ASN A 195 2.94 14.61 -1.32
C ASN A 195 3.50 13.21 -1.03
N ASN A 196 4.24 12.62 -1.97
CA ASN A 196 4.84 11.30 -1.84
C ASN A 196 6.23 11.30 -1.17
N LEU A 197 6.75 12.45 -0.70
CA LEU A 197 8.04 12.52 -0.01
C LEU A 197 8.11 11.64 1.24
N VAL A 198 6.97 11.34 1.87
CA VAL A 198 6.90 10.52 3.10
C VAL A 198 7.43 9.09 2.89
N HIS A 199 7.50 8.63 1.65
CA HIS A 199 7.97 7.30 1.27
C HIS A 199 9.43 7.29 0.78
N ARG A 200 10.09 8.45 0.72
CA ARG A 200 11.49 8.61 0.30
C ARG A 200 12.41 8.54 1.52
N ASP A 201 13.61 7.99 1.34
CA ASP A 201 14.61 8.00 2.40
C ASP A 201 15.29 9.37 2.53
N TYR A 202 15.78 9.68 3.73
CA TYR A 202 16.42 10.96 4.04
C TYR A 202 17.60 11.29 3.12
N ALA A 203 18.46 10.32 2.82
CA ALA A 203 19.66 10.58 2.02
C ALA A 203 19.31 10.94 0.58
N SER A 204 18.26 10.32 0.02
CA SER A 204 17.71 10.69 -1.27
C SER A 204 17.14 12.10 -1.27
N VAL A 205 16.31 12.46 -0.28
CA VAL A 205 15.71 13.81 -0.21
C VAL A 205 16.77 14.89 -0.01
N LEU A 206 17.75 14.65 0.87
CA LEU A 206 18.85 15.59 1.10
C LEU A 206 19.68 15.81 -0.17
N ARG A 207 19.98 14.74 -0.92
CA ARG A 207 20.68 14.86 -2.20
C ARG A 207 19.92 15.73 -3.18
N ASP A 208 18.61 15.53 -3.31
CA ASP A 208 17.78 16.34 -4.22
C ASP A 208 17.75 17.81 -3.81
N ILE A 209 17.83 18.12 -2.51
CA ILE A 209 17.90 19.51 -2.01
C ILE A 209 19.26 20.15 -2.27
N VAL A 210 20.35 19.42 -2.01
CA VAL A 210 21.73 19.95 -2.09
C VAL A 210 22.25 19.94 -3.53
N GLU A 211 21.84 18.96 -4.33
CA GLU A 211 22.28 18.72 -5.70
C GLU A 211 21.08 18.51 -6.65
N PRO A 212 20.16 19.49 -6.78
CA PRO A 212 18.95 19.33 -7.59
C PRO A 212 19.23 19.09 -9.09
N SER A 213 20.42 19.46 -9.57
CA SER A 213 20.86 19.23 -10.96
C SER A 213 21.52 17.87 -11.20
N ALA A 214 21.75 17.06 -10.16
CA ALA A 214 22.39 15.74 -10.30
C ALA A 214 21.53 14.76 -11.11
N VAL A 215 20.20 14.92 -11.06
CA VAL A 215 19.25 14.19 -11.89
C VAL A 215 18.21 15.18 -12.39
N ILE A 216 18.32 15.59 -13.65
CA ILE A 216 17.27 16.41 -14.28
C ILE A 216 16.12 15.49 -14.63
N ASN A 217 14.98 15.68 -13.97
CA ASN A 217 13.74 15.04 -14.37
C ASN A 217 13.44 15.45 -15.84
N PRO A 218 13.20 14.51 -16.77
CA PRO A 218 12.86 14.84 -18.16
C PRO A 218 11.70 15.84 -18.30
N ASP A 219 10.79 15.88 -17.33
CA ASP A 219 9.66 16.81 -17.28
C ASP A 219 10.05 18.21 -16.78
N ALA A 220 11.26 18.37 -16.23
CA ALA A 220 11.79 19.62 -15.68
C ALA A 220 12.85 20.28 -16.58
N VAL A 221 12.91 19.92 -17.87
CA VAL A 221 13.86 20.51 -18.82
C VAL A 221 13.53 21.98 -19.03
N GLY A 222 14.53 22.86 -18.80
CA GLY A 222 14.40 24.29 -19.03
C GLY A 222 14.46 24.66 -20.51
N TYR A 223 13.55 25.53 -20.93
CA TYR A 223 13.45 26.09 -22.27
C TYR A 223 13.68 27.60 -22.22
N THR A 224 14.42 28.11 -23.20
CA THR A 224 14.55 29.55 -23.47
C THR A 224 13.90 29.84 -24.81
N VAL A 225 12.84 30.64 -24.82
CA VAL A 225 12.04 30.98 -25.99
C VAL A 225 12.20 32.46 -26.30
N THR A 226 12.60 32.78 -27.53
CA THR A 226 12.64 34.16 -28.03
C THR A 226 11.38 34.43 -28.86
N LEU A 227 10.56 35.37 -28.42
CA LEU A 227 9.35 35.81 -29.09
C LEU A 227 9.68 36.71 -30.29
N LYS A 228 8.74 36.82 -31.24
CA LYS A 228 8.92 37.66 -32.45
C LYS A 228 9.11 39.15 -32.14
N ASN A 229 8.67 39.61 -30.98
CA ASN A 229 8.87 40.97 -30.47
C ASN A 229 10.27 41.19 -29.84
N GLY A 230 11.12 40.14 -29.79
CA GLY A 230 12.46 40.17 -29.19
C GLY A 230 12.49 39.84 -27.69
N GLU A 231 11.34 39.61 -27.06
CA GLU A 231 11.26 39.21 -25.65
C GLU A 231 11.75 37.77 -25.45
N VAL A 232 12.49 37.53 -24.37
CA VAL A 232 13.03 36.21 -24.03
C VAL A 232 12.34 35.69 -22.78
N LEU A 233 11.67 34.55 -22.90
CA LEU A 233 11.04 33.83 -21.80
C LEU A 233 11.87 32.60 -21.45
N THR A 234 12.02 32.33 -20.17
CA THR A 234 12.65 31.09 -19.66
C THR A 234 11.71 30.39 -18.69
N GLY A 235 11.55 29.08 -18.86
CA GLY A 235 10.67 28.26 -18.03
C GLY A 235 10.73 26.78 -18.40
N THR A 236 9.92 25.97 -17.73
CA THR A 236 9.78 24.53 -18.02
C THR A 236 8.63 24.33 -19.01
N ARG A 237 8.75 23.39 -19.94
CA ARG A 237 7.65 23.09 -20.89
C ARG A 237 6.50 22.40 -20.15
N ALA A 238 5.38 23.10 -20.01
CA ALA A 238 4.16 22.59 -19.39
C ALA A 238 3.24 21.88 -20.41
N GLY A 239 3.40 22.17 -21.70
CA GLY A 239 2.61 21.56 -22.78
C GLY A 239 2.75 22.31 -24.09
N GLU A 240 2.28 21.71 -25.17
CA GLU A 240 2.35 22.29 -26.52
C GLU A 240 1.18 21.77 -27.36
N SER A 241 0.63 22.64 -28.21
CA SER A 241 -0.34 22.32 -29.25
C SER A 241 0.17 22.84 -30.60
N GLU A 242 -0.58 22.65 -31.68
CA GLU A 242 -0.22 23.20 -32.99
C GLU A 242 -0.12 24.74 -32.99
N GLU A 243 -0.81 25.41 -32.06
CA GLU A 243 -0.90 26.87 -32.01
C GLU A 243 -0.25 27.49 -30.76
N THR A 244 0.04 26.71 -29.72
CA THR A 244 0.48 27.23 -28.42
C THR A 244 1.66 26.46 -27.83
N PHE A 245 2.58 27.19 -27.20
CA PHE A 245 3.67 26.62 -26.41
C PHE A 245 3.58 27.15 -24.98
N ASN A 246 3.30 26.28 -24.02
CA ASN A 246 3.06 26.65 -22.63
C ASN A 246 4.35 26.50 -21.81
N LEU A 247 4.79 27.60 -21.22
CA LEU A 247 5.93 27.66 -20.31
C LEU A 247 5.45 27.87 -18.88
N ALA A 248 5.83 26.98 -17.97
CA ALA A 248 5.69 27.17 -16.53
C ALA A 248 6.89 27.97 -16.01
N GLN A 249 6.62 29.06 -15.30
CA GLN A 249 7.61 29.89 -14.66
C GLN A 249 7.46 29.81 -13.13
N PRO A 250 8.53 30.05 -12.36
CA PRO A 250 8.43 30.10 -10.91
C PRO A 250 7.32 31.08 -10.47
N GLY A 251 6.34 30.59 -9.71
CA GLY A 251 5.22 31.39 -9.21
C GLY A 251 4.13 31.74 -10.22
N SER A 252 4.16 31.19 -11.44
CA SER A 252 3.06 31.34 -12.41
C SER A 252 2.02 30.23 -12.24
N GLN A 253 0.74 30.59 -12.31
CA GLN A 253 -0.38 29.63 -12.36
C GLN A 253 -0.42 28.87 -13.67
#